data_AF-A0A2T6K0P9-F1
#
_entry.id   AF-A0A2T6K0P9-F1
#
_cell.length_a   1.000
_cell.length_b   1.000
_cell.length_c   1.000
_cell.angle_alpha   90.00
_cell.angle_beta   90.00
_cell.angle_gamma   90.00
#
_symmetry.space_group_name_H-M   'P 1'
#
loop_
_entity.id
_entity.type
_entity.pdbx_description
1 polymer ?
#
loop_
_entity_poly.entity_id
_entity_poly.type
_entity_poly.pdbx_seq_one_letter_code
_entity_poly.pdbx_strand_id
1 'polypeptide(L)'
;MFQSLRYPIFLVLSFFALASVATAESEQSKEQLLIQRMGYYQQYSNPSVPWYFLAAVDKYERNIQQVRNDLKKREGPIALQFSDAFWVGDLNPVKNDRLSSAISFFGGNGMDGSGDGKADLENNDDLMLTLSNYLIKYGHSENDFKKALKDYYVRDEAVRQIMIIAQIYQHFETLDLDQHAFPLPVGNDYSYRSTWGSSRGWGGRRMHEGTDLYASYGVPVRSTTYGVIEVMGWNDFGGWRIGIRDIHNTYHYFAHLSHFNKGVKEGHIVEPGMIIGYVGSSGYGKKGTSGKFPPHLHYGMYKFNGRIEWAYDPFPSLKHWEIEDRKAM
;
A
#
# COMPACT_ATOMS: atom_id res chain seq x y z
N MET A 1 -31.64 -63.39 20.86
CA MET A 1 -31.82 -62.27 19.92
C MET A 1 -31.24 -61.01 20.59
N PHE A 2 -29.93 -60.82 20.53
CA PHE A 2 -29.24 -59.67 21.13
C PHE A 2 -28.95 -58.64 20.03
N GLN A 3 -29.61 -57.49 20.07
CA GLN A 3 -29.26 -56.34 19.22
C GLN A 3 -28.19 -55.52 19.94
N SER A 4 -27.04 -55.34 19.29
CA SER A 4 -25.97 -54.46 19.74
C SER A 4 -26.24 -53.03 19.24
N LEU A 5 -26.31 -52.08 20.17
CA LEU A 5 -26.33 -50.65 19.88
C LEU A 5 -24.89 -50.21 19.59
N ARG A 6 -24.62 -49.72 18.38
CA ARG A 6 -23.37 -49.00 18.04
C ARG A 6 -23.66 -47.51 18.02
N TYR A 7 -23.05 -46.76 18.93
CA TYR A 7 -22.99 -45.30 18.87
C TYR A 7 -21.91 -44.88 17.84
N PRO A 8 -22.16 -43.90 16.96
CA PRO A 8 -21.10 -43.27 16.19
C PRO A 8 -20.35 -42.28 17.07
N ILE A 9 -19.05 -42.50 17.25
CA ILE A 9 -18.12 -41.51 17.81
C ILE A 9 -17.97 -40.41 16.75
N PHE A 10 -18.46 -39.20 17.06
CA PHE A 10 -18.22 -38.02 16.24
C PHE A 10 -16.75 -37.59 16.37
N LEU A 11 -16.00 -37.76 15.28
CA LEU A 11 -14.63 -37.31 15.12
C LEU A 11 -14.67 -35.86 14.61
N VAL A 12 -14.77 -34.88 15.52
CA VAL A 12 -14.86 -33.43 15.19
C VAL A 12 -13.62 -32.66 15.68
N LEU A 13 -12.43 -33.27 15.63
CA LEU A 13 -11.19 -32.67 16.16
C LEU A 13 -10.09 -32.39 15.12
N SER A 14 -10.36 -32.49 13.81
CA SER A 14 -9.32 -32.38 12.78
C SER A 14 -9.30 -31.07 11.96
N PHE A 15 -10.33 -30.20 12.04
CA PHE A 15 -10.37 -29.00 11.18
C PHE A 15 -9.66 -27.77 11.78
N PHE A 16 -9.71 -27.59 13.11
CA PHE A 16 -9.08 -26.44 13.77
C PHE A 16 -7.55 -26.54 13.81
N ALA A 17 -6.99 -27.73 14.03
CA ALA A 17 -5.54 -27.93 14.09
C ALA A 17 -4.85 -27.75 12.71
N LEU A 18 -5.52 -28.17 11.63
CA LEU A 18 -4.98 -28.00 10.26
C LEU A 18 -4.98 -26.52 9.83
N ALA A 19 -6.03 -25.77 10.18
CA ALA A 19 -6.10 -24.35 9.87
C ALA A 19 -5.03 -23.55 10.63
N SER A 20 -4.79 -23.84 11.92
CA SER A 20 -3.78 -23.13 12.72
C SER A 20 -2.34 -23.42 12.29
N VAL A 21 -2.07 -24.65 11.81
CA VAL A 21 -0.74 -25.00 11.29
C VAL A 21 -0.49 -24.32 9.95
N ALA A 22 -1.48 -24.32 9.04
CA ALA A 22 -1.35 -23.64 7.75
C ALA A 22 -1.17 -22.12 7.90
N THR A 23 -1.86 -21.48 8.86
CA THR A 23 -1.65 -20.05 9.14
C THR A 23 -0.24 -19.79 9.70
N ALA A 24 0.23 -20.60 10.66
CA ALA A 24 1.56 -20.45 11.23
C ALA A 24 2.68 -20.67 10.20
N GLU A 25 2.54 -21.66 9.30
CA GLU A 25 3.48 -21.86 8.18
C GLU A 25 3.48 -20.68 7.21
N SER A 26 2.30 -20.10 6.92
CA SER A 26 2.19 -18.93 6.05
C SER A 26 2.80 -17.67 6.65
N GLU A 27 2.65 -17.47 7.96
CA GLU A 27 3.26 -16.37 8.71
C GLU A 27 4.78 -16.52 8.80
N GLN A 28 5.27 -17.73 9.11
CA GLN A 28 6.70 -18.02 9.13
C GLN A 28 7.33 -17.80 7.74
N SER A 29 6.63 -18.18 6.66
CA SER A 29 7.06 -17.91 5.29
C SER A 29 7.10 -16.41 4.97
N LYS A 30 6.08 -15.65 5.39
CA LYS A 30 6.03 -14.18 5.26
C LYS A 30 7.20 -13.52 5.99
N GLU A 31 7.43 -13.89 7.25
CA GLU A 31 8.49 -13.34 8.09
C GLU A 31 9.87 -13.59 7.45
N GLN A 32 10.14 -14.82 7.01
CA GLN A 32 11.37 -15.16 6.30
C GLN A 32 11.57 -14.32 5.05
N LEU A 33 10.51 -14.07 4.28
CA LEU A 33 10.58 -13.23 3.08
C LEU A 33 10.88 -11.76 3.41
N LEU A 34 10.32 -11.23 4.50
CA LEU A 34 10.63 -9.87 4.96
C LEU A 34 12.07 -9.74 5.46
N ILE A 35 12.59 -10.76 6.15
CA ILE A 35 14.00 -10.82 6.56
C ILE A 35 14.92 -10.82 5.33
N GLN A 36 14.61 -11.64 4.31
CA GLN A 36 15.39 -11.66 3.06
C GLN A 36 15.37 -10.29 2.36
N ARG A 37 14.20 -9.66 2.25
CA ARG A 37 14.06 -8.30 1.68
C ARG A 37 14.93 -7.29 2.40
N MET A 38 14.80 -7.23 3.73
CA MET A 38 15.59 -6.32 4.55
C MET A 38 17.09 -6.58 4.38
N GLY A 39 17.50 -7.86 4.30
CA GLY A 39 18.89 -8.25 4.04
C GLY A 39 19.45 -7.61 2.76
N TYR A 40 18.73 -7.72 1.63
CA TYR A 40 19.14 -7.06 0.38
C TYR A 40 19.17 -5.53 0.51
N TYR A 41 18.16 -4.92 1.12
CA TYR A 41 18.13 -3.45 1.26
C TYR A 41 19.29 -2.95 2.12
N GLN A 42 19.64 -3.65 3.20
CA GLN A 42 20.75 -3.31 4.07
C GLN A 42 22.09 -3.52 3.38
N GLN A 43 22.29 -4.66 2.71
CA GLN A 43 23.52 -4.99 1.97
C GLN A 43 23.89 -3.92 0.94
N TYR A 44 22.90 -3.37 0.24
CA TYR A 44 23.12 -2.36 -0.81
C TYR A 44 22.87 -0.92 -0.37
N SER A 45 22.52 -0.70 0.91
CA SER A 45 22.39 0.64 1.48
C SER A 45 23.74 1.28 1.75
N ASN A 46 23.74 2.61 1.82
CA ASN A 46 24.90 3.40 2.26
C ASN A 46 24.39 4.75 2.82
N PRO A 47 25.26 5.60 3.41
CA PRO A 47 24.83 6.88 3.98
C PRO A 47 24.12 7.82 3.00
N SER A 48 24.38 7.67 1.69
CA SER A 48 23.75 8.48 0.64
C SER A 48 22.45 7.89 0.09
N VAL A 49 22.34 6.55 0.10
CA VAL A 49 21.11 5.83 -0.27
C VAL A 49 20.75 4.86 0.86
N PRO A 50 20.05 5.36 1.88
CA PRO A 50 19.57 4.51 2.96
C PRO A 50 18.61 3.42 2.47
N TRP A 51 18.50 2.34 3.25
CA TRP A 51 17.71 1.16 2.90
C TRP A 51 16.25 1.48 2.55
N TYR A 52 15.65 2.51 3.17
CA TYR A 52 14.24 2.86 2.97
C TYR A 52 13.97 3.41 1.57
N PHE A 53 14.96 4.02 0.90
CA PHE A 53 14.80 4.43 -0.51
C PHE A 53 14.81 3.22 -1.44
N LEU A 54 15.70 2.26 -1.21
CA LEU A 54 15.74 1.02 -1.98
C LEU A 54 14.45 0.21 -1.79
N ALA A 55 14.03 0.05 -0.53
CA ALA A 55 12.79 -0.64 -0.17
C ALA A 55 11.56 0.03 -0.79
N ALA A 56 11.52 1.36 -0.85
CA ALA A 56 10.39 2.08 -1.41
C ALA A 56 10.24 1.88 -2.92
N VAL A 57 11.34 1.90 -3.68
CA VAL A 57 11.33 1.60 -5.11
C VAL A 57 10.87 0.16 -5.33
N ASP A 58 11.42 -0.81 -4.60
CA ASP A 58 11.04 -2.22 -4.71
C ASP A 58 9.57 -2.46 -4.35
N LYS A 59 9.07 -1.83 -3.28
CA LYS A 59 7.67 -1.91 -2.87
C LYS A 59 6.75 -1.32 -3.93
N TYR A 60 7.10 -0.18 -4.52
CA TYR A 60 6.33 0.43 -5.60
C TYR A 60 6.26 -0.49 -6.83
N GLU A 61 7.39 -1.06 -7.27
CA GLU A 61 7.44 -2.04 -8.38
C GLU A 61 6.55 -3.25 -8.09
N ARG A 62 6.62 -3.79 -6.88
CA ARG A 62 5.78 -4.90 -6.45
C ARG A 62 4.29 -4.54 -6.49
N ASN A 63 3.92 -3.37 -6.00
CA ASN A 63 2.53 -2.91 -5.97
C ASN A 63 1.95 -2.83 -7.39
N ILE A 64 2.69 -2.29 -8.36
CA ILE A 64 2.18 -2.17 -9.74
C ILE A 64 2.10 -3.53 -10.43
N GLN A 65 3.02 -4.47 -10.17
CA GLN A 65 3.00 -5.83 -10.73
C GLN A 65 1.78 -6.65 -10.26
N GLN A 66 1.29 -6.40 -9.05
CA GLN A 66 0.11 -7.12 -8.53
C GLN A 66 -1.17 -6.79 -9.32
N VAL A 67 -1.26 -5.60 -9.90
CA VAL A 67 -2.48 -5.07 -10.52
C VAL A 67 -2.36 -4.85 -12.04
N ARG A 68 -1.15 -4.97 -12.60
CA ARG A 68 -0.90 -4.84 -14.04
C ARG A 68 -0.56 -6.18 -14.66
N ASN A 69 -1.36 -6.57 -15.64
CA ASN A 69 -1.16 -7.82 -16.38
C ASN A 69 -0.09 -7.71 -17.46
N ASP A 70 0.32 -6.49 -17.84
CA ASP A 70 1.38 -6.23 -18.81
C ASP A 70 2.79 -6.25 -18.20
N LEU A 71 2.91 -6.49 -16.89
CA LEU A 71 4.19 -6.62 -16.18
C LEU A 71 4.40 -8.07 -15.74
N LYS A 72 5.65 -8.55 -15.80
CA LYS A 72 6.05 -9.84 -15.20
C LYS A 72 5.89 -9.74 -13.69
N LYS A 73 5.30 -10.75 -13.04
CA LYS A 73 5.23 -10.80 -11.58
C LYS A 73 6.50 -11.44 -11.03
N ARG A 74 7.16 -10.76 -10.08
CA ARG A 74 8.31 -11.30 -9.34
C ARG A 74 7.89 -11.65 -7.92
N GLU A 75 7.73 -12.94 -7.65
CA GLU A 75 7.33 -13.45 -6.33
C GLU A 75 8.49 -13.53 -5.32
N GLY A 76 9.73 -13.32 -5.78
CA GLY A 76 10.93 -13.35 -4.96
C GLY A 76 11.09 -12.14 -4.01
N PRO A 77 12.20 -12.10 -3.25
CA PRO A 77 12.48 -11.03 -2.31
C PRO A 77 12.58 -9.68 -3.02
N ILE A 78 13.12 -9.62 -4.24
CA ILE A 78 13.23 -8.38 -5.03
C ILE A 78 12.30 -8.42 -6.25
N ALA A 79 11.49 -7.38 -6.38
CA ALA A 79 10.55 -7.13 -7.46
C ALA A 79 11.01 -6.07 -8.45
N LEU A 80 12.17 -5.45 -8.28
CA LEU A 80 12.71 -4.46 -9.22
C LEU A 80 12.68 -4.94 -10.69
N GLN A 81 12.35 -4.01 -11.58
CA GLN A 81 12.37 -4.21 -13.03
C GLN A 81 13.00 -3.02 -13.72
N PHE A 82 13.92 -3.32 -14.63
CA PHE A 82 14.54 -2.36 -15.51
C PHE A 82 14.11 -2.59 -16.95
N SER A 83 13.94 -1.51 -17.72
CA SER A 83 13.79 -1.64 -19.17
C SER A 83 15.11 -2.07 -19.81
N ASP A 84 15.03 -2.80 -20.93
CA ASP A 84 16.23 -3.19 -21.68
C ASP A 84 17.06 -1.96 -22.09
N ALA A 85 16.37 -0.89 -22.50
CA ALA A 85 16.93 0.43 -22.78
C ALA A 85 17.82 0.96 -21.64
N PHE A 86 17.30 0.93 -20.42
CA PHE A 86 18.03 1.34 -19.24
C PHE A 86 19.18 0.38 -18.91
N TRP A 87 18.93 -0.92 -18.98
CA TRP A 87 19.84 -1.95 -18.52
C TRP A 87 21.04 -2.12 -19.46
N VAL A 88 20.80 -2.47 -20.72
CA VAL A 88 21.86 -2.76 -21.71
C VAL A 88 22.27 -1.56 -22.56
N GLY A 89 21.47 -0.48 -22.54
CA GLY A 89 21.65 0.70 -23.39
C GLY A 89 20.79 0.64 -24.65
N ASP A 90 20.21 1.79 -25.03
CA ASP A 90 19.30 1.89 -26.18
C ASP A 90 19.90 1.38 -27.49
N LEU A 91 21.18 1.68 -27.71
CA LEU A 91 21.91 1.34 -28.93
C LEU A 91 22.52 -0.06 -28.92
N ASN A 92 22.41 -0.82 -27.82
CA ASN A 92 22.91 -2.18 -27.79
C ASN A 92 22.05 -3.09 -28.70
N PRO A 93 22.63 -3.76 -29.71
CA PRO A 93 21.90 -4.68 -30.58
C PRO A 93 21.46 -5.96 -29.85
N VAL A 94 22.09 -6.32 -28.73
CA VAL A 94 21.78 -7.49 -27.91
C VAL A 94 20.97 -7.05 -26.70
N LYS A 95 19.65 -7.26 -26.72
CA LYS A 95 18.75 -6.77 -25.65
C LYS A 95 18.85 -7.54 -24.32
N ASN A 96 19.33 -8.77 -24.39
CA ASN A 96 19.60 -9.63 -23.24
C ASN A 96 21.11 -9.77 -22.97
N ASP A 97 21.90 -8.77 -23.34
CA ASP A 97 23.33 -8.77 -23.07
C ASP A 97 23.59 -8.86 -21.57
N ARG A 98 24.58 -9.67 -21.20
CA ARG A 98 24.97 -9.91 -19.81
C ARG A 98 26.43 -9.53 -19.57
N LEU A 99 27.19 -9.23 -20.62
CA LEU A 99 28.59 -8.86 -20.49
C LEU A 99 28.68 -7.41 -20.01
N SER A 100 29.11 -7.21 -18.77
CA SER A 100 29.19 -5.89 -18.14
C SER A 100 29.99 -4.87 -18.97
N SER A 101 31.03 -5.33 -19.69
CA SER A 101 31.82 -4.50 -20.59
C SER A 101 31.05 -4.03 -21.82
N ALA A 102 30.23 -4.89 -22.42
CA ALA A 102 29.41 -4.56 -23.57
C ALA A 102 28.25 -3.64 -23.16
N ILE A 103 27.59 -3.94 -22.03
CA ILE A 103 26.57 -3.08 -21.41
C ILE A 103 27.13 -1.67 -21.20
N SER A 104 28.29 -1.55 -20.55
CA SER A 104 28.93 -0.25 -20.29
C SER A 104 29.33 0.47 -21.58
N PHE A 105 29.83 -0.25 -22.59
CA PHE A 105 30.19 0.32 -23.90
C PHE A 105 28.98 1.01 -24.58
N PHE A 106 27.79 0.43 -24.47
CA PHE A 106 26.55 1.01 -25.01
C PHE A 106 25.85 1.99 -24.06
N GLY A 107 26.47 2.35 -22.93
CA GLY A 107 25.91 3.28 -21.95
C GLY A 107 24.77 2.70 -21.12
N GLY A 108 24.64 1.37 -21.07
CA GLY A 108 23.72 0.68 -20.18
C GLY A 108 24.09 0.85 -18.71
N ASN A 109 23.11 0.70 -17.83
CA ASN A 109 23.29 0.85 -16.39
C ASN A 109 23.46 -0.48 -15.64
N GLY A 110 23.21 -1.63 -16.27
CA GLY A 110 23.30 -2.94 -15.63
C GLY A 110 24.68 -3.21 -15.03
N MET A 111 24.71 -3.63 -13.77
CA MET A 111 25.93 -3.95 -13.02
C MET A 111 25.89 -5.39 -12.49
N ASP A 112 27.04 -6.05 -12.48
CA ASP A 112 27.26 -7.35 -11.85
C ASP A 112 27.43 -7.16 -10.33
N GLY A 113 26.33 -7.33 -9.60
CA GLY A 113 26.28 -7.24 -8.15
C GLY A 113 26.69 -8.53 -7.44
N SER A 114 26.57 -9.66 -8.13
CA SER A 114 26.93 -10.98 -7.61
C SER A 114 28.42 -11.33 -7.74
N GLY A 115 29.14 -10.66 -8.65
CA GLY A 115 30.54 -10.88 -8.95
C GLY A 115 30.83 -12.09 -9.84
N ASP A 116 29.83 -12.60 -10.58
CA ASP A 116 29.97 -13.78 -11.44
C ASP A 116 30.42 -13.47 -12.88
N GLY A 117 30.69 -12.18 -13.15
CA GLY A 117 31.07 -11.63 -14.45
C GLY A 117 29.89 -11.26 -15.34
N LYS A 118 28.65 -11.34 -14.84
CA LYS A 118 27.43 -11.06 -15.62
C LYS A 118 26.54 -10.05 -14.90
N ALA A 119 25.94 -9.14 -15.67
CA ALA A 119 24.84 -8.30 -15.19
C ALA A 119 23.51 -8.88 -15.71
N ASP A 120 22.81 -9.65 -14.85
CA ASP A 120 21.59 -10.38 -15.17
C ASP A 120 20.34 -9.77 -14.49
N LEU A 121 19.31 -9.47 -15.29
CA LEU A 121 18.01 -8.97 -14.83
C LEU A 121 17.26 -9.97 -13.94
N GLU A 122 17.62 -11.25 -13.95
CA GLU A 122 17.03 -12.27 -13.07
C GLU A 122 17.77 -12.39 -11.72
N ASN A 123 18.96 -11.78 -11.57
CA ASN A 123 19.75 -11.83 -10.35
C ASN A 123 19.42 -10.64 -9.42
N ASN A 124 19.06 -10.92 -8.17
CA ASN A 124 18.66 -9.87 -7.22
C ASN A 124 19.83 -8.97 -6.80
N ASP A 125 21.04 -9.51 -6.66
CA ASP A 125 22.24 -8.75 -6.30
C ASP A 125 22.56 -7.72 -7.40
N ASP A 126 22.44 -8.12 -8.67
CA ASP A 126 22.65 -7.25 -9.83
C ASP A 126 21.61 -6.12 -9.90
N LEU A 127 20.33 -6.45 -9.67
CA LEU A 127 19.25 -5.45 -9.63
C LEU A 127 19.48 -4.42 -8.52
N MET A 128 19.85 -4.89 -7.33
CA MET A 128 20.04 -4.04 -6.15
C MET A 128 21.28 -3.17 -6.27
N LEU A 129 22.40 -3.71 -6.76
CA LEU A 129 23.61 -2.94 -7.03
C LEU A 129 23.33 -1.84 -8.07
N THR A 130 22.64 -2.21 -9.16
CA THR A 130 22.29 -1.29 -10.23
C THR A 130 21.40 -0.16 -9.72
N LEU A 131 20.35 -0.47 -8.94
CA LEU A 131 19.49 0.54 -8.33
C LEU A 131 20.28 1.49 -7.43
N SER A 132 21.05 0.95 -6.48
CA SER A 132 21.81 1.73 -5.51
C SER A 132 22.76 2.70 -6.21
N ASN A 133 23.54 2.22 -7.19
CA ASN A 133 24.44 3.06 -7.97
C ASN A 133 23.70 4.09 -8.82
N TYR A 134 22.58 3.73 -9.45
CA TYR A 134 21.79 4.67 -10.24
C TYR A 134 21.29 5.85 -9.39
N LEU A 135 20.79 5.58 -8.19
CA LEU A 135 20.31 6.61 -7.27
C LEU A 135 21.45 7.54 -6.81
N ILE A 136 22.64 7.00 -6.50
CA ILE A 136 23.81 7.78 -6.07
C ILE A 136 24.29 8.76 -7.15
N LYS A 137 24.15 8.43 -8.45
CA LYS A 137 24.62 9.30 -9.56
C LYS A 137 24.02 10.70 -9.53
N TYR A 138 22.84 10.88 -8.96
CA TYR A 138 22.14 12.16 -8.91
C TYR A 138 22.59 13.06 -7.75
N GLY A 139 23.17 12.48 -6.70
CA GLY A 139 23.56 13.18 -5.49
C GLY A 139 23.12 12.44 -4.23
N HIS A 140 23.02 13.18 -3.12
CA HIS A 140 22.81 12.61 -1.79
C HIS A 140 21.64 13.25 -1.03
N SER A 141 20.93 14.19 -1.67
CA SER A 141 19.76 14.85 -1.07
C SER A 141 18.46 14.16 -1.48
N GLU A 142 17.40 14.36 -0.70
CA GLU A 142 16.05 13.93 -1.06
C GLU A 142 15.61 14.48 -2.44
N ASN A 143 16.02 15.70 -2.77
CA ASN A 143 15.72 16.29 -4.08
C ASN A 143 16.45 15.59 -5.22
N ASP A 144 17.68 15.12 -4.98
CA ASP A 144 18.44 14.37 -5.99
C ASP A 144 17.84 12.98 -6.19
N PHE A 145 17.38 12.34 -5.11
CA PHE A 145 16.62 11.10 -5.20
C PHE A 145 15.34 11.28 -6.01
N LYS A 146 14.56 12.35 -5.77
CA LYS A 146 13.38 12.68 -6.60
C LYS A 146 13.74 12.89 -8.08
N LYS A 147 14.89 13.51 -8.39
CA LYS A 147 15.36 13.66 -9.79
C LYS A 147 15.67 12.30 -10.41
N ALA A 148 16.36 11.41 -9.70
CA ALA A 148 16.65 10.06 -10.18
C ALA A 148 15.36 9.29 -10.51
N LEU A 149 14.38 9.33 -9.61
CA LEU A 149 13.08 8.69 -9.83
C LEU A 149 12.33 9.34 -10.99
N LYS A 150 12.38 10.68 -11.11
CA LYS A 150 11.71 11.41 -12.19
C LYS A 150 12.32 11.09 -13.55
N ASP A 151 13.63 10.94 -13.63
CA ASP A 151 14.34 10.52 -14.86
C ASP A 151 13.91 9.13 -15.29
N TYR A 152 13.89 8.16 -14.37
CA TYR A 152 13.51 6.78 -14.68
C TYR A 152 12.01 6.59 -14.94
N TYR A 153 11.14 7.07 -14.04
CA TYR A 153 9.70 6.82 -14.10
C TYR A 153 8.92 7.83 -14.93
N VAL A 154 9.49 9.01 -15.20
CA VAL A 154 8.90 10.15 -15.94
C VAL A 154 7.66 10.77 -15.28
N ARG A 155 6.90 10.03 -14.46
CA ARG A 155 5.60 10.43 -13.87
C ARG A 155 5.75 10.97 -12.46
N ASP A 156 5.19 12.15 -12.20
CA ASP A 156 5.24 12.76 -10.86
C ASP A 156 4.48 11.95 -9.81
N GLU A 157 3.40 11.28 -10.21
CA GLU A 157 2.63 10.40 -9.33
C GLU A 157 3.46 9.22 -8.86
N ALA A 158 4.26 8.61 -9.75
CA ALA A 158 5.15 7.49 -9.37
C ALA A 158 6.20 7.95 -8.35
N VAL A 159 6.85 9.08 -8.61
CA VAL A 159 7.80 9.70 -7.68
C VAL A 159 7.13 9.96 -6.33
N ARG A 160 5.92 10.55 -6.32
CA ARG A 160 5.16 10.82 -5.10
C ARG A 160 4.87 9.54 -4.30
N GLN A 161 4.42 8.47 -4.96
CA GLN A 161 4.15 7.19 -4.30
C GLN A 161 5.41 6.61 -3.64
N ILE A 162 6.53 6.58 -4.39
CA ILE A 162 7.80 6.07 -3.87
C ILE A 162 8.28 6.91 -2.68
N MET A 163 8.16 8.24 -2.75
CA MET A 163 8.54 9.11 -1.63
C MET A 163 7.67 8.91 -0.38
N ILE A 164 6.36 8.67 -0.56
CA ILE A 164 5.45 8.35 0.55
C ILE A 164 5.85 7.03 1.20
N ILE A 165 6.11 5.98 0.39
CA ILE A 165 6.56 4.69 0.90
C ILE A 165 7.88 4.84 1.67
N ALA A 166 8.84 5.59 1.12
CA ALA A 166 10.13 5.85 1.74
C ALA A 166 9.98 6.56 3.10
N GLN A 167 9.11 7.57 3.17
CA GLN A 167 8.82 8.29 4.41
C GLN A 167 8.21 7.37 5.48
N ILE A 168 7.30 6.47 5.08
CA ILE A 168 6.69 5.50 6.00
C ILE A 168 7.73 4.50 6.51
N TYR A 169 8.54 3.92 5.63
CA TYR A 169 9.60 2.99 6.01
C TYR A 169 10.67 3.63 6.88
N GLN A 170 11.06 4.87 6.57
CA GLN A 170 11.99 5.63 7.41
C GLN A 170 11.43 5.85 8.82
N HIS A 171 10.13 6.08 8.95
CA HIS A 171 9.51 6.39 10.24
C HIS A 171 9.32 5.16 11.13
N PHE A 172 8.80 4.07 10.57
CA PHE A 172 8.50 2.87 11.35
C PHE A 172 9.68 1.89 11.45
N GLU A 173 10.72 2.08 10.64
CA GLU A 173 11.94 1.26 10.63
C GLU A 173 11.68 -0.25 10.42
N THR A 174 10.57 -0.59 9.76
CA THR A 174 10.16 -1.98 9.47
C THR A 174 9.49 -2.09 8.10
N LEU A 175 9.52 -3.30 7.53
CA LEU A 175 8.76 -3.66 6.33
C LEU A 175 7.37 -4.24 6.65
N ASP A 176 7.14 -4.68 7.89
CA ASP A 176 5.89 -5.32 8.31
C ASP A 176 4.84 -4.28 8.70
N LEU A 177 4.19 -3.70 7.68
CA LEU A 177 3.21 -2.62 7.82
C LEU A 177 1.88 -2.99 7.12
N ASP A 178 1.50 -4.26 7.22
CA ASP A 178 0.26 -4.78 6.63
C ASP A 178 -0.92 -4.83 7.64
N GLN A 179 -0.73 -4.31 8.86
CA GLN A 179 -1.81 -4.26 9.85
C GLN A 179 -2.86 -3.21 9.47
N HIS A 180 -4.10 -3.48 9.87
CA HIS A 180 -5.24 -2.63 9.58
C HIS A 180 -6.14 -2.51 10.80
N ALA A 181 -6.99 -1.48 10.82
CA ALA A 181 -7.99 -1.28 11.85
C ALA A 181 -9.33 -0.92 11.22
N PHE A 182 -10.44 -1.25 11.88
CA PHE A 182 -11.76 -0.78 11.46
C PHE A 182 -11.88 0.74 11.66
N PRO A 183 -12.45 1.54 10.73
CA PRO A 183 -12.39 3.00 10.83
C PRO A 183 -13.22 3.59 11.98
N LEU A 184 -14.15 2.84 12.57
CA LEU A 184 -14.89 3.24 13.77
C LEU A 184 -14.54 2.27 14.92
N PRO A 185 -14.41 2.70 16.18
CA PRO A 185 -14.17 1.75 17.27
C PRO A 185 -15.37 0.79 17.44
N VAL A 186 -15.11 -0.52 17.43
CA VAL A 186 -16.13 -1.59 17.35
C VAL A 186 -17.09 -1.69 18.57
N GLY A 187 -16.81 -0.92 19.63
CA GLY A 187 -17.69 -0.75 20.80
C GLY A 187 -18.72 0.39 20.69
N ASN A 188 -18.72 1.16 19.60
CA ASN A 188 -19.75 2.17 19.33
C ASN A 188 -20.92 1.59 18.54
N ASP A 189 -22.06 2.27 18.59
CA ASP A 189 -23.19 1.97 17.73
C ASP A 189 -22.95 2.49 16.30
N TYR A 190 -22.95 1.59 15.33
CA TYR A 190 -22.89 1.93 13.92
C TYR A 190 -23.61 0.88 13.06
N SER A 191 -23.96 1.26 11.83
CA SER A 191 -24.49 0.34 10.83
C SER A 191 -23.92 0.63 9.45
N TYR A 192 -23.69 -0.41 8.66
CA TYR A 192 -23.20 -0.30 7.30
C TYR A 192 -23.58 -1.54 6.49
N ARG A 193 -23.69 -1.35 5.18
CA ARG A 193 -23.94 -2.42 4.20
C ARG A 193 -23.17 -2.07 2.92
N SER A 194 -22.95 -3.04 2.04
CA SER A 194 -22.39 -2.71 0.73
C SER A 194 -23.32 -1.71 0.03
N THR A 195 -22.76 -0.54 -0.25
CA THR A 195 -23.42 0.54 -1.00
C THR A 195 -22.62 0.90 -2.24
N TRP A 196 -21.61 0.09 -2.56
CA TRP A 196 -20.83 0.19 -3.78
C TRP A 196 -21.75 0.14 -5.00
N GLY A 197 -21.48 0.95 -6.01
CA GLY A 197 -22.31 0.92 -7.23
C GLY A 197 -23.64 1.67 -7.12
N SER A 198 -24.08 2.04 -5.92
CA SER A 198 -25.39 2.68 -5.72
C SER A 198 -25.45 4.05 -6.39
N SER A 199 -26.61 4.40 -6.96
CA SER A 199 -26.82 5.69 -7.62
C SER A 199 -26.73 6.86 -6.62
N ARG A 200 -25.96 7.91 -6.95
CA ARG A 200 -25.87 9.16 -6.17
C ARG A 200 -26.52 10.30 -6.95
N GLY A 201 -27.74 10.67 -6.54
CA GLY A 201 -28.53 11.72 -7.17
C GLY A 201 -28.43 13.07 -6.47
N TRP A 202 -27.39 13.86 -6.79
CA TRP A 202 -27.43 15.32 -6.65
C TRP A 202 -26.88 15.95 -7.94
N GLY A 203 -27.69 15.87 -9.00
CA GLY A 203 -27.41 16.53 -10.30
C GLY A 203 -26.54 15.77 -11.31
N GLY A 204 -26.30 14.46 -11.15
CA GLY A 204 -25.54 13.67 -12.13
C GLY A 204 -25.72 12.16 -12.03
N ARG A 205 -25.15 11.41 -13.00
CA ARG A 205 -25.06 9.95 -13.02
C ARG A 205 -23.77 9.48 -12.31
N ARG A 206 -23.63 9.74 -11.02
CA ARG A 206 -22.48 9.28 -10.23
C ARG A 206 -22.78 7.96 -9.54
N MET A 207 -21.79 7.07 -9.57
CA MET A 207 -21.77 5.84 -8.80
C MET A 207 -21.22 6.14 -7.41
N HIS A 208 -21.71 5.45 -6.39
CA HIS A 208 -21.13 5.52 -5.06
C HIS A 208 -19.83 4.71 -4.99
N GLU A 209 -18.70 5.41 -4.96
CA GLU A 209 -17.33 4.87 -4.91
C GLU A 209 -16.84 4.70 -3.47
N GLY A 210 -17.65 4.05 -2.63
CA GLY A 210 -17.32 3.83 -1.23
C GLY A 210 -18.39 3.05 -0.46
N THR A 211 -18.26 3.05 0.86
CA THR A 211 -19.25 2.52 1.80
C THR A 211 -19.52 3.57 2.88
N ASP A 212 -20.81 3.78 3.18
CA ASP A 212 -21.23 4.67 4.26
C ASP A 212 -21.41 3.88 5.56
N LEU A 213 -20.74 4.33 6.61
CA LEU A 213 -20.89 3.81 7.97
C LEU A 213 -21.68 4.83 8.79
N TYR A 214 -22.97 4.55 9.01
CA TYR A 214 -23.85 5.39 9.79
C TYR A 214 -23.52 5.25 11.27
N ALA A 215 -23.26 6.37 11.92
CA ALA A 215 -22.89 6.46 13.32
C ALA A 215 -23.25 7.85 13.86
N SER A 216 -23.40 7.97 15.18
CA SER A 216 -23.72 9.24 15.82
C SER A 216 -22.64 10.30 15.58
N TYR A 217 -23.03 11.58 15.61
CA TYR A 217 -22.07 12.69 15.60
C TYR A 217 -21.02 12.50 16.68
N GLY A 218 -19.76 12.79 16.34
CA GLY A 218 -18.67 12.74 17.31
C GLY A 218 -18.12 11.35 17.60
N VAL A 219 -18.63 10.28 16.97
CA VAL A 219 -17.96 8.96 17.02
C VAL A 219 -16.54 9.11 16.45
N PRO A 220 -15.48 8.63 17.14
CA PRO A 220 -14.12 8.73 16.63
C PRO A 220 -13.95 8.01 15.29
N VAL A 221 -13.22 8.64 14.37
CA VAL A 221 -12.78 8.05 13.11
C VAL A 221 -11.29 7.77 13.21
N ARG A 222 -10.90 6.53 12.93
CA ARG A 222 -9.53 6.01 13.02
C ARG A 222 -8.93 5.80 11.63
N SER A 223 -7.61 5.94 11.52
CA SER A 223 -6.89 5.47 10.34
C SER A 223 -7.05 3.96 10.22
N THR A 224 -7.30 3.47 9.01
CA THR A 224 -7.47 2.04 8.72
C THR A 224 -6.14 1.34 8.41
N THR A 225 -5.06 2.10 8.24
CA THR A 225 -3.79 1.62 7.68
C THR A 225 -2.62 2.46 8.19
N TYR A 226 -1.40 1.97 7.98
CA TYR A 226 -0.21 2.81 8.01
C TYR A 226 -0.18 3.70 6.77
N GLY A 227 0.16 4.97 6.93
CA GLY A 227 0.18 5.85 5.77
C GLY A 227 0.58 7.28 6.06
N VAL A 228 0.48 8.12 5.04
CA VAL A 228 0.65 9.58 5.14
C VAL A 228 -0.66 10.26 4.78
N ILE A 229 -1.07 11.27 5.56
CA ILE A 229 -2.19 12.14 5.22
C ILE A 229 -1.79 12.98 4.00
N GLU A 230 -2.19 12.52 2.82
CA GLU A 230 -1.90 13.17 1.54
C GLU A 230 -2.76 14.42 1.34
N VAL A 231 -4.00 14.41 1.82
CA VAL A 231 -4.90 15.55 1.67
C VAL A 231 -5.77 15.74 2.89
N MET A 232 -5.90 16.98 3.36
CA MET A 232 -6.76 17.30 4.50
C MET A 232 -7.48 18.63 4.27
N GLY A 233 -8.82 18.62 4.34
CA GLY A 233 -9.56 19.88 4.20
C GLY A 233 -10.99 19.73 3.71
N TRP A 234 -11.52 20.84 3.17
CA TRP A 234 -12.87 20.91 2.65
C TRP A 234 -12.93 20.61 1.15
N ASN A 235 -13.92 19.84 0.71
CA ASN A 235 -14.44 19.93 -0.65
C ASN A 235 -15.98 19.95 -0.65
N ASP A 236 -16.58 20.39 -1.76
CA ASP A 236 -18.03 20.63 -1.80
C ASP A 236 -18.88 19.35 -1.69
N PHE A 237 -18.33 18.18 -2.01
CA PHE A 237 -19.07 16.92 -1.96
C PHE A 237 -18.88 16.20 -0.62
N GLY A 238 -17.65 15.90 -0.25
CA GLY A 238 -17.27 15.18 0.96
C GLY A 238 -17.15 16.03 2.21
N GLY A 239 -17.32 17.36 2.13
CA GLY A 239 -17.19 18.24 3.28
C GLY A 239 -15.77 18.22 3.87
N TRP A 240 -15.66 18.11 5.19
CA TRP A 240 -14.38 17.85 5.84
C TRP A 240 -13.94 16.42 5.60
N ARG A 241 -12.77 16.28 4.97
CA ARG A 241 -12.24 15.00 4.53
C ARG A 241 -10.74 14.85 4.78
N ILE A 242 -10.32 13.60 4.93
CA ILE A 242 -8.94 13.16 5.03
C ILE A 242 -8.70 12.10 3.94
N GLY A 243 -7.56 12.22 3.26
CA GLY A 243 -7.03 11.23 2.34
C GLY A 243 -5.72 10.69 2.89
N ILE A 244 -5.62 9.37 3.06
CA ILE A 244 -4.39 8.70 3.53
C ILE A 244 -3.87 7.80 2.42
N ARG A 245 -2.58 7.91 2.11
CA ARG A 245 -1.88 7.02 1.18
C ARG A 245 -1.05 5.99 1.93
N ASP A 246 -1.27 4.71 1.63
CA ASP A 246 -0.55 3.60 2.26
C ASP A 246 0.69 3.14 1.45
N ILE A 247 1.42 2.16 1.98
CA ILE A 247 2.58 1.58 1.30
C ILE A 247 2.23 0.68 0.11
N HIS A 248 0.94 0.41 -0.13
CA HIS A 248 0.45 -0.44 -1.20
C HIS A 248 -0.02 0.36 -2.42
N ASN A 249 0.22 1.68 -2.47
CA ASN A 249 -0.35 2.60 -3.47
C ASN A 249 -1.89 2.74 -3.37
N THR A 250 -2.46 2.50 -2.19
CA THR A 250 -3.89 2.64 -1.91
C THR A 250 -4.17 3.97 -1.24
N TYR A 251 -5.12 4.72 -1.77
CA TYR A 251 -5.70 5.90 -1.15
C TYR A 251 -6.95 5.52 -0.35
N HIS A 252 -6.96 5.90 0.92
CA HIS A 252 -8.06 5.72 1.85
C HIS A 252 -8.74 7.07 2.06
N TYR A 253 -10.00 7.17 1.67
CA TYR A 253 -10.76 8.41 1.67
C TYR A 253 -11.78 8.42 2.80
N PHE A 254 -11.69 9.40 3.69
CA PHE A 254 -12.58 9.59 4.83
C PHE A 254 -13.30 10.93 4.65
N ALA A 255 -14.62 10.93 4.60
CA ALA A 255 -15.40 12.13 4.35
C ALA A 255 -16.57 12.30 5.32
N HIS A 256 -17.21 13.46 5.22
CA HIS A 256 -18.32 13.91 6.05
C HIS A 256 -17.97 14.11 7.52
N LEU A 257 -16.69 14.33 7.83
CA LEU A 257 -16.23 14.54 9.20
C LEU A 257 -16.87 15.80 9.80
N SER A 258 -17.11 15.81 11.10
CA SER A 258 -17.56 17.02 11.81
C SER A 258 -16.38 17.96 12.03
N HIS A 259 -15.25 17.42 12.48
CA HIS A 259 -13.98 18.08 12.61
C HIS A 259 -12.83 17.06 12.61
N PHE A 260 -11.61 17.56 12.47
CA PHE A 260 -10.39 16.76 12.57
C PHE A 260 -9.98 16.57 14.03
N ASN A 261 -9.19 15.52 14.29
CA ASN A 261 -8.58 15.34 15.61
C ASN A 261 -7.49 16.38 15.84
N LYS A 262 -7.31 16.81 17.10
CA LYS A 262 -6.35 17.86 17.44
C LYS A 262 -4.93 17.39 17.11
N GLY A 263 -4.17 18.25 16.44
CA GLY A 263 -2.78 17.98 16.09
C GLY A 263 -2.61 17.20 14.78
N VAL A 264 -3.67 16.64 14.21
CA VAL A 264 -3.61 16.03 12.87
C VAL A 264 -3.47 17.13 11.81
N LYS A 265 -2.55 16.95 10.85
CA LYS A 265 -2.34 17.85 9.70
C LYS A 265 -1.90 17.06 8.46
N GLU A 266 -2.00 17.68 7.29
CA GLU A 266 -1.44 17.14 6.05
C GLU A 266 0.06 16.85 6.19
N GLY A 267 0.52 15.75 5.60
CA GLY A 267 1.89 15.23 5.72
C GLY A 267 2.17 14.41 6.99
N HIS A 268 1.22 14.28 7.92
CA HIS A 268 1.38 13.41 9.08
C HIS A 268 1.39 11.94 8.70
N ILE A 269 2.31 11.20 9.31
CA ILE A 269 2.33 9.74 9.29
C ILE A 269 1.31 9.24 10.31
N VAL A 270 0.53 8.24 9.93
CA VAL A 270 -0.52 7.63 10.74
C VAL A 270 -0.32 6.13 10.78
N GLU A 271 -0.86 5.51 11.82
CA GLU A 271 -0.89 4.06 12.02
C GLU A 271 -2.33 3.56 12.22
N PRO A 272 -2.61 2.27 11.98
CA PRO A 272 -3.93 1.70 12.20
C PRO A 272 -4.46 2.00 13.60
N GLY A 273 -5.70 2.47 13.69
CA GLY A 273 -6.35 2.78 14.97
C GLY A 273 -6.12 4.21 15.48
N MET A 274 -5.15 4.96 14.93
CA MET A 274 -4.93 6.37 15.28
C MET A 274 -6.18 7.22 14.97
N ILE A 275 -6.68 7.99 15.93
CA ILE A 275 -7.84 8.87 15.73
C ILE A 275 -7.44 10.05 14.82
N ILE A 276 -8.12 10.18 13.68
CA ILE A 276 -7.86 11.20 12.66
C ILE A 276 -8.95 12.29 12.61
N GLY A 277 -10.14 11.98 13.11
CA GLY A 277 -11.28 12.89 13.09
C GLY A 277 -12.49 12.29 13.75
N TYR A 278 -13.65 12.89 13.49
CA TYR A 278 -14.89 12.49 14.12
C TYR A 278 -16.05 12.51 13.13
N VAL A 279 -16.96 11.55 13.26
CA VAL A 279 -18.14 11.43 12.40
C VAL A 279 -18.96 12.72 12.44
N GLY A 280 -19.48 13.09 11.27
CA GLY A 280 -20.34 14.25 11.10
C GLY A 280 -21.31 14.09 9.94
N SER A 281 -21.75 15.22 9.40
CA SER A 281 -22.66 15.32 8.25
C SER A 281 -22.26 16.48 7.33
N SER A 282 -20.96 16.76 7.27
CA SER A 282 -20.46 17.91 6.50
C SER A 282 -20.37 17.60 5.01
N GLY A 283 -20.68 18.58 4.16
CA GLY A 283 -20.56 18.46 2.71
C GLY A 283 -21.83 18.86 1.95
N TYR A 284 -21.85 18.51 0.67
CA TYR A 284 -22.89 18.90 -0.30
C TYR A 284 -23.17 20.41 -0.31
N GLY A 285 -22.14 21.24 -0.35
CA GLY A 285 -22.26 22.70 -0.39
C GLY A 285 -20.97 23.44 -0.12
N LYS A 286 -21.08 24.75 0.09
CA LYS A 286 -19.94 25.62 0.44
C LYS A 286 -19.30 25.22 1.77
N LYS A 287 -18.05 25.63 1.99
CA LYS A 287 -17.29 25.37 3.22
C LYS A 287 -18.11 25.60 4.49
N GLY A 288 -18.18 24.58 5.33
CA GLY A 288 -18.95 24.60 6.59
C GLY A 288 -20.39 24.10 6.47
N THR A 289 -20.87 23.73 5.28
CA THR A 289 -22.20 23.11 5.13
C THR A 289 -22.31 21.81 5.93
N SER A 290 -23.33 21.67 6.77
CA SER A 290 -23.58 20.45 7.54
C SER A 290 -25.08 20.19 7.70
N GLY A 291 -25.45 18.96 8.07
CA GLY A 291 -26.84 18.61 8.44
C GLY A 291 -27.77 18.34 7.25
N LYS A 292 -27.25 18.23 6.02
CA LYS A 292 -28.05 17.94 4.82
C LYS A 292 -28.44 16.47 4.67
N PHE A 293 -27.85 15.59 5.48
CA PHE A 293 -28.03 14.14 5.46
C PHE A 293 -27.70 13.57 6.85
N PRO A 294 -28.14 12.35 7.19
CA PRO A 294 -27.83 11.72 8.47
C PRO A 294 -26.32 11.58 8.71
N PRO A 295 -25.85 11.66 9.97
CA PRO A 295 -24.43 11.54 10.25
C PRO A 295 -23.90 10.16 9.85
N HIS A 296 -22.78 10.15 9.13
CA HIS A 296 -22.09 8.95 8.71
C HIS A 296 -20.64 9.26 8.33
N LEU A 297 -19.78 8.25 8.38
CA LEU A 297 -18.49 8.26 7.71
C LEU A 297 -18.68 7.71 6.29
N HIS A 298 -18.36 8.50 5.28
CA HIS A 298 -18.13 7.95 3.95
C HIS A 298 -16.68 7.48 3.85
N TYR A 299 -16.49 6.19 3.54
CA TYR A 299 -15.18 5.57 3.38
C TYR A 299 -14.99 5.04 1.97
N GLY A 300 -13.96 5.50 1.26
CA GLY A 300 -13.62 5.07 -0.10
C GLY A 300 -12.20 4.52 -0.20
N MET A 301 -11.96 3.63 -1.16
CA MET A 301 -10.64 3.07 -1.44
C MET A 301 -10.32 3.17 -2.93
N TYR A 302 -9.11 3.64 -3.22
CA TYR A 302 -8.65 3.87 -4.59
C TYR A 302 -7.24 3.32 -4.75
N LYS A 303 -6.95 2.65 -5.85
CA LYS A 303 -5.66 2.01 -6.10
C LYS A 303 -4.96 2.69 -7.27
N PHE A 304 -3.66 2.91 -7.14
CA PHE A 304 -2.83 3.41 -8.24
C PHE A 304 -1.95 2.28 -8.83
N ASN A 305 -1.99 2.11 -10.16
CA ASN A 305 -1.25 1.05 -10.88
C ASN A 305 0.02 1.56 -11.58
N GLY A 306 0.47 2.78 -11.30
CA GLY A 306 1.57 3.40 -12.04
C GLY A 306 1.14 4.19 -13.28
N ARG A 307 -0.14 4.16 -13.66
CA ARG A 307 -0.69 4.93 -14.79
C ARG A 307 -1.90 5.76 -14.38
N ILE A 308 -2.88 5.11 -13.75
CA ILE A 308 -4.14 5.71 -13.34
C ILE A 308 -4.52 5.23 -11.94
N GLU A 309 -5.44 5.97 -11.32
CA GLU A 309 -6.10 5.59 -10.08
C GLU A 309 -7.53 5.11 -10.37
N TRP A 310 -7.98 4.04 -9.70
CA TRP A 310 -9.36 3.56 -9.79
C TRP A 310 -9.94 3.26 -8.42
N ALA A 311 -11.22 3.55 -8.24
CA ALA A 311 -11.95 3.18 -7.04
C ALA A 311 -12.28 1.67 -7.03
N TYR A 312 -12.33 1.06 -5.84
CA TYR A 312 -12.80 -0.32 -5.66
C TYR A 312 -13.60 -0.50 -4.36
N ASP A 313 -14.42 -1.55 -4.29
CA ASP A 313 -15.35 -1.77 -3.17
C ASP A 313 -14.61 -1.94 -1.83
N PRO A 314 -14.80 -1.03 -0.86
CA PRO A 314 -14.16 -1.15 0.45
C PRO A 314 -14.89 -2.12 1.38
N PHE A 315 -16.12 -2.55 1.06
CA PHE A 315 -16.95 -3.35 1.96
C PHE A 315 -16.30 -4.67 2.40
N PRO A 316 -15.65 -5.47 1.52
CA PRO A 316 -14.96 -6.69 1.94
C PRO A 316 -13.85 -6.42 2.96
N SER A 317 -13.05 -5.39 2.73
CA SER A 317 -11.98 -4.96 3.65
C SER A 317 -12.55 -4.51 4.99
N LEU A 318 -13.61 -3.68 4.98
CA LEU A 318 -14.30 -3.24 6.19
C LEU A 318 -14.83 -4.42 7.03
N LYS A 319 -15.45 -5.43 6.38
CA LYS A 319 -15.93 -6.63 7.08
C LYS A 319 -14.79 -7.40 7.72
N HIS A 320 -13.67 -7.53 7.03
CA HIS A 320 -12.50 -8.24 7.55
C HIS A 320 -11.90 -7.49 8.76
N TRP A 321 -11.64 -6.19 8.64
CA TRP A 321 -11.06 -5.40 9.73
C TRP A 321 -11.99 -5.27 10.94
N GLU A 322 -13.30 -5.21 10.74
CA GLU A 322 -14.26 -5.26 11.86
C GLU A 322 -14.13 -6.57 12.66
N ILE A 323 -13.96 -7.70 11.98
CA ILE A 323 -13.82 -9.00 12.64
C ILE A 323 -12.50 -9.06 13.43
N GLU A 324 -11.40 -8.60 12.84
CA GLU A 324 -10.09 -8.58 13.52
C GLU A 324 -10.10 -7.67 14.74
N ASP A 325 -10.63 -6.45 14.62
CA ASP A 325 -10.76 -5.54 15.76
C ASP A 325 -11.61 -6.13 16.90
N ARG A 326 -12.68 -6.87 16.58
CA ARG A 326 -13.52 -7.53 17.59
C ARG A 326 -12.81 -8.69 18.29
N LYS A 327 -11.89 -9.38 17.62
CA LYS A 327 -11.09 -10.46 18.22
C LYS A 327 -10.00 -9.93 19.14
N ALA A 328 -9.53 -8.70 18.90
CA ALA A 328 -8.49 -8.05 19.68
C ALA A 328 -9.01 -7.38 20.97
N MET A 329 -10.33 -7.28 21.16
CA MET A 329 -10.98 -6.87 22.40
C MET A 329 -11.11 -8.04 23.38
#